data_AF-A0A7Y5J4D7-F1
#
_entry.id   AF-A0A7Y5J4D7-F1
#
_cell.length_a   1.000
_cell.length_b   1.000
_cell.length_c   1.000
_cell.angle_alpha   90.00
_cell.angle_beta   90.00
_cell.angle_gamma   90.00
#
_symmetry.space_group_name_H-M   'P 1'
#
loop_
_entity.id
_entity.type
_entity.pdbx_description
1 polymer ?
#
loop_
_entity_poly.entity_id
_entity_poly.type
_entity_poly.pdbx_seq_one_letter_code
_entity_poly.pdbx_strand_id
1 'polypeptide(L)'
;MVKHESGPAFKIADLWKEGLNREIKAEVVFGTPSKHCAGAGICMVSISSARTRIISCPCTVAWVSSTDPQWLQFRFEKSCLQQHIVDGHFSGQEFLVEEPFHVPLRLVRQLGLIAHSGQPGVYPVIEEENNWLIRIRLL
;
A
#
# COMPACT_ATOMS: atom_id res chain seq x y z
N MET A 1 -15.80 -33.92 -22.64
CA MET A 1 -15.57 -33.96 -21.18
C MET A 1 -14.23 -33.29 -20.92
N VAL A 2 -14.25 -31.98 -20.60
CA VAL A 2 -13.03 -31.20 -20.38
C VAL A 2 -12.53 -31.48 -18.98
N LYS A 3 -11.32 -32.05 -18.86
CA LYS A 3 -10.66 -32.24 -17.58
C LYS A 3 -10.22 -30.87 -17.07
N HIS A 4 -10.79 -30.43 -15.95
CA HIS A 4 -10.27 -29.31 -15.19
C HIS A 4 -8.98 -29.77 -14.50
N GLU A 5 -7.83 -29.37 -15.04
CA GLU A 5 -6.57 -29.48 -14.34
C GLU A 5 -6.56 -28.45 -13.21
N SER A 6 -6.71 -28.96 -11.99
CA SER A 6 -6.47 -28.21 -10.76
C SER A 6 -5.01 -27.74 -10.77
N GLY A 7 -4.81 -26.44 -10.95
CA GLY A 7 -3.49 -25.81 -10.84
C GLY A 7 -2.85 -26.09 -9.49
N PRO A 8 -1.51 -26.04 -9.39
CA PRO A 8 -0.80 -26.41 -8.17
C PRO A 8 -1.23 -25.54 -7.00
N ALA A 9 -1.51 -26.17 -5.87
CA ALA A 9 -1.72 -25.51 -4.60
C ALA A 9 -0.40 -24.85 -4.16
N PHE A 10 -0.21 -23.58 -4.54
CA PHE A 10 0.90 -22.76 -4.10
C PHE A 10 0.87 -22.65 -2.57
N LYS A 11 1.80 -23.33 -1.89
CA LYS A 11 1.96 -23.25 -0.45
C LYS A 11 2.60 -21.91 -0.11
N ILE A 12 1.90 -21.11 0.70
CA ILE A 12 2.33 -19.77 1.15
C ILE A 12 3.76 -19.80 1.75
N ALA A 13 4.16 -20.92 2.36
CA ALA A 13 5.49 -21.11 2.94
C ALA A 13 6.64 -21.09 1.92
N ASP A 14 6.38 -21.42 0.65
CA ASP A 14 7.41 -21.50 -0.39
C ASP A 14 7.72 -20.11 -1.00
N LEU A 15 6.88 -19.09 -0.77
CA LEU A 15 7.10 -17.71 -1.24
C LEU A 15 8.16 -16.93 -0.44
N TRP A 16 8.52 -17.41 0.75
CA TRP A 16 9.49 -16.74 1.62
C TRP A 16 10.91 -17.31 1.48
N LYS A 17 11.09 -18.39 0.70
CA LYS A 17 12.38 -19.09 0.52
C LYS A 17 13.24 -18.54 -0.62
N GLU A 18 12.65 -17.81 -1.55
CA GLU A 18 13.38 -17.13 -2.62
C GLU A 18 13.29 -15.64 -2.35
N GLY A 19 14.41 -14.95 -2.17
CA GLY A 19 14.51 -13.52 -1.85
C GLY A 19 13.97 -12.55 -2.90
N LEU A 20 12.94 -12.94 -3.66
CA LEU A 20 12.09 -12.05 -4.42
C LEU A 20 11.18 -11.29 -3.44
N ASN A 21 11.65 -10.11 -3.02
CA ASN A 21 10.77 -9.09 -2.46
C ASN A 21 9.67 -8.80 -3.48
N ARG A 22 8.51 -9.43 -3.29
CA ARG A 22 7.39 -9.27 -4.20
C ARG A 22 6.78 -7.90 -3.98
N GLU A 23 6.98 -7.01 -4.93
CA GLU A 23 6.33 -5.70 -4.95
C GLU A 23 5.13 -5.70 -5.90
N ILE A 24 4.05 -5.04 -5.48
CA ILE A 24 2.83 -4.90 -6.26
C ILE A 24 2.56 -3.41 -6.43
N LYS A 25 2.40 -2.99 -7.68
CA LYS A 25 2.04 -1.61 -8.01
C LYS A 25 0.59 -1.36 -7.62
N ALA A 26 0.34 -0.31 -6.85
CA ALA A 26 -0.99 0.11 -6.42
C ALA A 26 -1.13 1.64 -6.50
N GLU A 27 -2.34 2.10 -6.72
CA GLU A 27 -2.72 3.50 -6.53
C GLU A 27 -3.08 3.71 -5.05
N VAL A 28 -2.52 4.75 -4.46
CA VAL A 28 -2.76 5.19 -3.08
C VAL A 28 -3.42 6.55 -3.14
N VAL A 29 -4.59 6.66 -2.54
CA VAL A 29 -5.29 7.92 -2.33
C VAL A 29 -4.97 8.38 -0.91
N PHE A 30 -4.48 9.60 -0.76
CA PHE A 30 -4.14 10.16 0.54
C PHE A 30 -5.37 10.77 1.23
N GLY A 31 -5.32 10.82 2.55
CA GLY A 31 -6.33 11.42 3.41
C GLY A 31 -7.03 10.42 4.31
N THR A 32 -8.19 10.83 4.84
CA THR A 32 -8.94 10.09 5.85
C THR A 32 -10.28 9.59 5.27
N PRO A 33 -10.54 8.28 5.21
CA PRO A 33 -11.75 7.71 4.61
C PRO A 33 -13.08 8.33 5.09
N SER A 34 -13.26 8.47 6.41
CA SER A 34 -14.48 8.98 7.06
C SER A 34 -14.74 10.47 6.80
N LYS A 35 -13.73 11.21 6.34
CA LYS A 35 -13.79 12.64 6.05
C LYS A 35 -13.77 12.92 4.54
N HIS A 36 -14.20 11.97 3.72
CA HIS A 36 -14.16 12.09 2.25
C HIS A 36 -12.74 12.40 1.72
N CYS A 37 -11.75 11.71 2.28
CA CYS A 37 -10.31 11.92 2.04
C CYS A 37 -9.78 13.31 2.44
N ALA A 38 -10.54 14.13 3.17
CA ALA A 38 -9.99 15.31 3.83
C ALA A 38 -9.24 14.87 5.11
N GLY A 39 -7.93 15.07 5.18
CA GLY A 39 -7.13 14.72 6.36
C GLY A 39 -5.77 14.15 6.01
N ALA A 40 -5.17 13.41 6.94
CA ALA A 40 -3.84 12.84 6.81
C ALA A 40 -3.88 11.31 6.84
N GLY A 41 -3.08 10.69 5.96
CA GLY A 41 -2.89 9.25 5.91
C GLY A 41 -3.26 8.65 4.57
N ILE A 42 -3.82 7.45 4.62
CA ILE A 42 -4.25 6.69 3.44
C ILE A 42 -5.77 6.57 3.47
N CYS A 43 -6.41 7.12 2.45
CA CYS A 43 -7.85 7.02 2.24
C CYS A 43 -8.22 5.70 1.55
N MET A 44 -7.43 5.29 0.55
CA MET A 44 -7.71 4.09 -0.24
C MET A 44 -6.45 3.54 -0.88
N VAL A 45 -6.42 2.22 -1.04
CA VAL A 45 -5.43 1.50 -1.87
C VAL A 45 -6.15 0.72 -2.95
N SER A 46 -5.70 0.82 -4.21
CA SER A 46 -6.30 0.13 -5.36
C SER A 46 -5.24 -0.51 -6.25
N ILE A 47 -5.49 -1.72 -6.73
CA ILE A 47 -4.60 -2.46 -7.65
C ILE A 47 -5.08 -2.31 -9.11
N SER A 48 -6.21 -1.65 -9.33
CA SER A 48 -6.84 -1.55 -10.65
C SER A 48 -6.29 -0.35 -11.41
N SER A 49 -5.88 -0.56 -12.66
CA SER A 49 -5.57 0.49 -13.64
C SER A 49 -6.81 1.13 -14.26
N ALA A 50 -8.02 0.72 -13.84
CA ALA A 50 -9.26 1.29 -14.36
C ALA A 50 -9.42 2.71 -13.83
N ARG A 51 -8.85 3.67 -14.56
CA ARG A 51 -9.07 5.12 -14.49
C ARG A 51 -10.52 5.51 -14.83
N THR A 52 -11.51 4.71 -14.45
CA THR A 52 -12.92 4.99 -14.70
C THR A 52 -13.56 5.85 -13.63
N ARG A 53 -12.82 6.21 -12.57
CA ARG A 53 -13.27 7.17 -11.57
C ARG A 53 -12.30 8.34 -11.56
N ILE A 54 -12.82 9.53 -11.86
CA ILE A 54 -12.11 10.78 -11.58
C ILE A 54 -12.05 10.89 -10.06
N ILE A 55 -10.91 10.49 -9.49
CA ILE A 55 -10.64 10.70 -8.06
C ILE A 55 -10.12 12.14 -7.97
N SER A 56 -10.92 13.03 -7.38
CA SER A 56 -10.51 14.41 -7.11
C SER A 56 -9.55 14.53 -5.91
N CYS A 57 -9.36 13.44 -5.19
CA CYS A 57 -8.51 13.37 -4.01
C CYS A 57 -7.03 13.21 -4.43
N PRO A 58 -6.07 13.73 -3.65
CA PRO A 58 -4.65 13.53 -3.91
C PRO A 58 -4.32 12.03 -3.99
N CYS A 59 -3.75 11.59 -5.10
CA CYS A 59 -3.39 10.19 -5.29
C CYS A 59 -2.08 10.04 -6.05
N THR A 60 -1.42 8.92 -5.82
CA THR A 60 -0.19 8.56 -6.53
C THR A 60 -0.07 7.05 -6.66
N VAL A 61 0.93 6.62 -7.41
CA VAL A 61 1.31 5.22 -7.52
C VAL A 61 2.37 4.90 -6.46
N ALA A 62 2.20 3.76 -5.80
CA ALA A 62 3.18 3.18 -4.88
C ALA A 62 3.52 1.75 -5.28
N TRP A 63 4.74 1.33 -4.96
CA TRP A 63 5.11 -0.08 -4.88
C TRP A 63 4.84 -0.58 -3.47
N VAL A 64 4.03 -1.62 -3.36
CA VAL A 64 3.59 -2.19 -2.08
C VAL A 64 4.21 -3.55 -1.89
N SER A 65 4.86 -3.76 -0.75
CA SER A 65 5.53 -5.01 -0.41
C SER A 65 5.41 -5.35 1.06
N SER A 66 5.83 -6.56 1.42
CA SER A 66 5.85 -7.02 2.80
C SER A 66 6.98 -8.04 2.98
N THR A 67 7.79 -7.82 4.00
CA THR A 67 8.79 -8.78 4.50
C THR A 67 8.35 -9.44 5.80
N ASP A 68 7.27 -8.94 6.41
CA ASP A 68 6.64 -9.44 7.62
C ASP A 68 5.12 -9.38 7.41
N PRO A 69 4.38 -10.50 7.56
CA PRO A 69 2.92 -10.56 7.36
C PRO A 69 2.09 -9.53 8.14
N GLN A 70 2.63 -8.91 9.21
CA GLN A 70 1.99 -7.86 10.00
C GLN A 70 2.27 -6.44 9.51
N TRP A 71 3.20 -6.27 8.57
CA TRP A 71 3.66 -4.97 8.11
C TRP A 71 3.53 -4.83 6.60
N LEU A 72 2.99 -3.70 6.18
CA LEU A 72 2.88 -3.28 4.80
C LEU A 72 3.85 -2.13 4.54
N GLN A 73 4.73 -2.30 3.57
CA GLN A 73 5.63 -1.25 3.13
C GLN A 73 5.08 -0.60 1.86
N PHE A 74 5.05 0.73 1.85
CA PHE A 74 4.80 1.52 0.66
C PHE A 74 6.09 2.23 0.26
N ARG A 75 6.40 2.15 -1.03
CA ARG A 75 7.51 2.86 -1.66
C ARG A 75 6.99 3.79 -2.73
N PHE A 76 7.21 5.08 -2.55
CA PHE A 76 6.78 6.13 -3.46
C PHE A 76 8.00 6.71 -4.16
N GLU A 77 7.97 6.74 -5.49
CA GLU A 77 9.03 7.37 -6.27
C GLU A 77 8.88 8.90 -6.20
N LYS A 78 9.95 9.60 -5.80
CA LYS A 78 9.92 11.07 -5.62
C LYS A 78 9.49 11.81 -6.89
N SER A 79 9.93 11.33 -8.05
CA SER A 79 9.59 11.88 -9.36
C SER A 79 8.09 11.85 -9.70
N CYS A 80 7.35 10.94 -9.06
CA CYS A 80 5.92 10.68 -9.32
C CYS A 80 5.00 11.38 -8.30
N LEU A 81 5.56 12.01 -7.26
CA LEU A 81 4.79 12.73 -6.27
C LEU A 81 4.60 14.18 -6.68
N GLN A 82 3.35 14.64 -6.60
CA GLN A 82 3.05 16.06 -6.78
C GLN A 82 3.51 16.83 -5.53
N GLN A 83 4.00 18.05 -5.71
CA GLN A 83 4.59 18.84 -4.62
C GLN A 83 3.66 18.98 -3.41
N HIS A 84 2.35 19.20 -3.63
CA HIS A 84 1.39 19.33 -2.54
C HIS A 84 1.23 18.05 -1.70
N ILE A 85 1.47 16.86 -2.30
CA ILE A 85 1.46 15.58 -1.57
C ILE A 85 2.71 15.50 -0.69
N VAL A 86 3.86 15.91 -1.24
CA VAL A 86 5.12 15.96 -0.48
C VAL A 86 4.97 16.90 0.70
N ASP A 87 4.51 18.12 0.47
CA ASP A 87 4.34 19.15 1.50
C ASP A 87 3.38 18.69 2.61
N GLY A 88 2.30 17.98 2.25
CA GLY A 88 1.28 17.54 3.19
C GLY A 88 1.59 16.24 3.96
N HIS A 89 2.41 15.34 3.39
CA HIS A 89 2.57 13.98 3.93
C HIS A 89 4.01 13.52 4.12
N PHE A 90 4.98 14.11 3.43
CA PHE A 90 6.38 13.66 3.41
C PHE A 90 7.39 14.75 3.79
N SER A 91 6.93 15.99 4.04
CA SER A 91 7.78 17.11 4.46
C SER A 91 8.33 16.93 5.88
N GLY A 92 7.62 16.17 6.71
CA GLY A 92 8.08 15.74 8.03
C GLY A 92 8.79 14.38 7.99
N GLN A 93 9.40 14.01 9.12
CA GLN A 93 9.95 12.66 9.32
C GLN A 93 8.88 11.62 9.68
N GLU A 94 7.61 12.02 9.69
CA GLU A 94 6.49 11.25 10.19
C GLU A 94 5.30 11.31 9.21
N PHE A 95 4.67 10.16 9.01
CA PHE A 95 3.47 9.96 8.23
C PHE A 95 2.33 9.59 9.18
N LEU A 96 1.35 10.48 9.30
CA LEU A 96 0.18 10.28 10.15
C LEU A 96 -0.89 9.50 9.39
N VAL A 97 -1.37 8.41 9.97
CA VAL A 97 -2.60 7.70 9.58
C VAL A 97 -3.65 7.97 10.65
N GLU A 98 -4.63 8.83 10.34
CA GLU A 98 -5.66 9.22 11.33
C GLU A 98 -6.60 8.06 11.71
N GLU A 99 -6.91 7.17 10.77
CA GLU A 99 -7.86 6.07 10.99
C GLU A 99 -7.50 4.82 10.18
N PRO A 100 -8.10 3.65 10.48
CA PRO A 100 -7.78 2.43 9.77
C PRO A 100 -8.21 2.54 8.30
N PHE A 101 -7.38 2.04 7.39
CA PHE A 101 -7.71 1.96 5.98
C PHE A 101 -7.73 0.51 5.51
N HIS A 102 -8.55 0.22 4.50
CA HIS A 102 -8.66 -1.11 3.96
C HIS A 102 -7.56 -1.42 2.95
N VAL A 103 -6.93 -2.58 3.14
CA VAL A 103 -6.00 -3.18 2.19
C VAL A 103 -6.79 -4.14 1.28
N PRO A 104 -6.76 -3.97 -0.05
CA PRO A 104 -7.45 -4.87 -0.95
C PRO A 104 -7.08 -6.34 -0.73
N LEU A 105 -8.09 -7.22 -0.68
CA LEU A 105 -7.88 -8.67 -0.45
C LEU A 105 -6.88 -9.30 -1.42
N ARG A 106 -6.75 -8.74 -2.63
CA ARG A 106 -5.76 -9.18 -3.60
C ARG A 106 -4.32 -8.86 -3.15
N LEU A 107 -4.06 -7.70 -2.53
CA LEU A 107 -2.75 -7.42 -1.90
C LEU A 107 -2.50 -8.38 -0.73
N VAL A 108 -3.49 -8.55 0.15
CA VAL A 108 -3.41 -9.45 1.32
C VAL A 108 -2.99 -10.86 0.89
N ARG A 109 -3.65 -11.41 -0.13
CA ARG A 109 -3.34 -12.76 -0.65
C ARG A 109 -1.99 -12.82 -1.35
N GLN A 110 -1.65 -11.82 -2.17
CA GLN A 110 -0.42 -11.85 -2.97
C GLN A 110 0.84 -11.60 -2.15
N LEU A 111 0.73 -10.85 -1.06
CA LEU A 111 1.82 -10.53 -0.12
C LEU A 111 1.83 -11.42 1.13
N GLY A 112 0.86 -12.33 1.28
CA GLY A 112 0.79 -13.24 2.44
C GLY A 112 0.54 -12.53 3.77
N LEU A 113 -0.25 -11.44 3.76
CA LEU A 113 -0.55 -10.65 4.96
C LEU A 113 -1.56 -11.39 5.85
N ILE A 114 -1.45 -11.21 7.17
CA ILE A 114 -2.41 -11.81 8.13
C ILE A 114 -3.68 -10.98 8.32
N ALA A 115 -3.66 -9.74 7.86
CA ALA A 115 -4.66 -8.72 8.12
C ALA A 115 -4.93 -7.90 6.87
N HIS A 116 -6.09 -7.24 6.84
CA HIS A 116 -6.58 -6.50 5.68
C HIS A 116 -6.94 -5.04 6.01
N SER A 117 -6.50 -4.56 7.16
CA SER A 117 -6.62 -3.16 7.57
C SER A 117 -5.28 -2.64 8.03
N GLY A 118 -4.88 -1.44 7.61
CA GLY A 118 -3.78 -0.71 8.24
C GLY A 118 -4.22 -0.14 9.58
N GLN A 119 -3.33 -0.07 10.56
CA GLN A 119 -3.64 0.58 11.84
C GLN A 119 -3.51 2.12 11.70
N PRO A 120 -4.28 2.89 12.49
CA PRO A 120 -3.97 4.28 12.76
C PRO A 120 -2.64 4.41 13.51
N GLY A 121 -1.95 5.52 13.33
CA GLY A 121 -0.73 5.80 14.04
C GLY A 121 0.18 6.79 13.32
N VAL A 122 1.34 7.00 13.92
CA VAL A 122 2.42 7.81 13.34
C VAL A 122 3.53 6.87 12.92
N TYR A 123 3.93 6.95 11.66
CA TYR A 123 4.91 6.05 11.06
C TYR A 123 6.09 6.85 10.54
N PRO A 124 7.33 6.39 10.74
CA PRO A 124 8.48 7.10 10.21
C PRO A 124 8.46 7.12 8.69
N VAL A 125 8.75 8.30 8.12
CA VAL A 125 9.07 8.47 6.71
C VAL A 125 10.57 8.26 6.56
N ILE A 126 10.96 7.24 5.81
CA ILE A 126 12.36 6.99 5.51
C ILE A 126 12.64 7.58 4.13
N GLU A 127 13.55 8.55 4.08
CA GLU A 127 14.04 9.13 2.84
C GLU A 127 15.16 8.29 2.26
N GLU A 128 15.00 7.83 1.03
CA GLU A 128 16.07 7.29 0.20
C GLU A 128 16.37 8.26 -0.95
N GLU A 129 17.41 7.98 -1.75
CA GLU A 129 17.82 8.84 -2.87
C GLU A 129 16.64 9.20 -3.79
N ASN A 130 15.92 8.19 -4.28
CA ASN A 130 14.82 8.35 -5.25
C ASN A 130 13.43 8.02 -4.70
N ASN A 131 13.34 7.57 -3.45
CA ASN A 131 12.08 7.07 -2.88
C ASN A 131 11.78 7.66 -1.50
N TRP A 132 10.51 7.66 -1.17
CA TRP A 132 10.02 7.69 0.20
C TRP A 132 9.49 6.32 0.58
N LEU A 133 9.82 5.86 1.78
CA LEU A 133 9.31 4.62 2.35
C LEU A 133 8.50 4.91 3.61
N ILE A 134 7.35 4.23 3.72
CA ILE A 134 6.58 4.15 4.96
C ILE A 134 6.22 2.70 5.24
N ARG A 135 6.27 2.30 6.51
CA ARG A 135 5.91 0.95 6.96
C ARG A 135 4.76 1.05 7.95
N ILE A 136 3.62 0.49 7.57
CA ILE A 136 2.38 0.54 8.34
C ILE A 136 2.07 -0.84 8.89
N ARG A 137 1.73 -0.90 10.18
CA ARG A 137 1.30 -2.13 10.82
C ARG A 137 -0.13 -2.46 10.43
N LEU A 138 -0.48 -3.74 10.38
CA LEU A 138 -1.82 -4.21 10.05
C LEU A 138 -2.62 -4.60 11.32
N LEU A 139 -3.95 -4.45 11.26
CA LEU A 139 -4.96 -4.83 12.26
C LEU A 139 -5.67 -6.13 11.86
#